data_AF-A0A850BVZ5-F1
#
_entry.id   AF-A0A850BVZ5-F1
#
_cell.length_a   1.000
_cell.length_b   1.000
_cell.length_c   1.000
_cell.angle_alpha   90.00
_cell.angle_beta   90.00
_cell.angle_gamma   90.00
#
_symmetry.space_group_name_H-M   'P 1'
#
loop_
_entity.id
_entity.type
_entity.pdbx_description
1 polymer ?
#
loop_
_entity_poly.entity_id
_entity_poly.type
_entity_poly.pdbx_seq_one_letter_code
_entity_poly.pdbx_strand_id
1 'polypeptide(L)'
;MKFIQGLYGWLLLLFPRAYREEYGEELQAVFELSVDDALEKGALETVGVVFRELTGLPKAIIHEHLRERRKVKMTGKSASRFDFEPGSGREAFAALTPFLFSMVMVLFGFLARYWTAPIWASIAFVILFWSAAFGLFLLGSAKGLPRWFLPYLGVLLTIASFLLFNILGNFRLDVWWHKSSGWGDDFNFGNFLWIGLILLVFLLLAISRLVPRFRPLYHRLRDDWTLLSFLLYGTIPLMLWLIFDEYVNEEPYFALSLLMLALGGWFYLRNSEPLKRFVLLQIGLALSMFTAAAGKAVLILWSRSQELDFVLKDELFFTLETWVWLALILSLPLALNLLPRAKEQPKTA
;
A
#
# COMPACT_ATOMS: atom_id res chain seq x y z
N MET A 1 -39.61 -22.31 1.50
CA MET A 1 -40.02 -21.21 0.60
C MET A 1 -39.83 -19.84 1.23
N LYS A 2 -40.67 -19.40 2.17
CA LYS A 2 -40.60 -18.03 2.76
C LYS A 2 -39.21 -17.59 3.26
N PHE A 3 -38.44 -18.51 3.85
CA PHE A 3 -37.07 -18.22 4.29
C PHE A 3 -36.12 -17.85 3.14
N ILE A 4 -36.20 -18.58 2.02
CA ILE A 4 -35.32 -18.35 0.85
C ILE A 4 -35.69 -17.03 0.17
N GLN A 5 -36.99 -16.74 0.04
CA GLN A 5 -37.48 -15.45 -0.46
C GLN A 5 -37.02 -14.29 0.42
N GLY A 6 -37.07 -14.44 1.75
CA GLY A 6 -36.57 -13.44 2.69
C GLY A 6 -35.05 -13.24 2.61
N LEU A 7 -34.28 -14.31 2.42
CA LEU A 7 -32.83 -14.24 2.22
C LEU A 7 -32.49 -13.51 0.91
N TYR A 8 -33.19 -13.83 -0.17
CA TYR A 8 -32.99 -13.16 -1.47
C TYR A 8 -33.33 -11.67 -1.38
N GLY A 9 -34.47 -11.32 -0.76
CA GLY A 9 -34.84 -9.92 -0.52
C GLY A 9 -33.82 -9.17 0.33
N TRP A 10 -33.23 -9.83 1.33
CA TRP A 10 -32.13 -9.26 2.11
C TRP A 10 -30.87 -9.03 1.27
N LEU A 11 -30.51 -9.97 0.39
CA LEU A 11 -29.38 -9.81 -0.53
C LEU A 11 -29.61 -8.68 -1.55
N LEU A 12 -30.86 -8.47 -1.99
CA LEU A 12 -31.19 -7.32 -2.84
C LEU A 12 -30.93 -5.98 -2.15
N LEU A 13 -30.91 -5.92 -0.82
CA LEU A 13 -30.54 -4.70 -0.09
C LEU A 13 -29.09 -4.29 -0.29
N LEU A 14 -28.24 -5.20 -0.77
CA LEU A 14 -26.84 -4.93 -1.11
C LEU A 14 -26.68 -4.23 -2.47
N PHE A 15 -27.70 -4.18 -3.33
CA PHE A 15 -27.64 -3.41 -4.57
C PHE A 15 -27.66 -1.90 -4.32
N PRO A 16 -27.14 -1.09 -5.26
CA PRO A 16 -27.25 0.35 -5.16
C PRO A 16 -28.69 0.81 -5.03
N ARG A 17 -28.91 1.87 -4.25
CA ARG A 17 -30.26 2.34 -3.92
C ARG A 17 -31.08 2.68 -5.17
N ALA A 18 -30.48 3.39 -6.13
CA ALA A 18 -31.17 3.77 -7.37
C ALA A 18 -31.59 2.54 -8.19
N TYR A 19 -30.71 1.55 -8.30
CA TYR A 19 -31.00 0.30 -9.02
C TYR A 19 -32.10 -0.52 -8.33
N ARG A 20 -32.10 -0.57 -7.00
CA ARG A 20 -33.13 -1.25 -6.22
C ARG A 20 -34.49 -0.56 -6.29
N GLU A 21 -34.53 0.77 -6.30
CA GLU A 21 -35.78 1.52 -6.48
C GLU A 21 -36.37 1.30 -7.88
N GLU A 22 -35.53 1.08 -8.89
CA GLU A 22 -35.95 0.87 -10.29
C GLU A 22 -36.31 -0.60 -10.60
N TYR A 23 -35.50 -1.56 -10.15
CA TYR A 23 -35.61 -2.97 -10.55
C TYR A 23 -35.78 -3.95 -9.38
N GLY A 24 -35.83 -3.48 -8.13
CA GLY A 24 -35.84 -4.37 -6.96
C GLY A 24 -37.09 -5.25 -6.89
N GLU A 25 -38.25 -4.68 -7.17
CA GLU A 25 -39.52 -5.44 -7.20
C GLU A 25 -39.56 -6.43 -8.37
N GLU A 26 -39.04 -6.03 -9.54
CA GLU A 26 -38.97 -6.90 -10.71
C GLU A 26 -38.06 -8.11 -10.46
N LEU A 27 -36.87 -7.90 -9.89
CA LEU A 27 -35.94 -8.98 -9.57
C LEU A 27 -36.52 -9.97 -8.54
N GLN A 28 -37.20 -9.45 -7.51
CA GLN A 28 -37.88 -10.28 -6.53
C GLN A 28 -39.00 -11.11 -7.18
N ALA A 29 -39.83 -10.49 -8.03
CA ALA A 29 -40.92 -11.17 -8.72
C ALA A 29 -40.41 -12.25 -9.71
N VAL A 30 -39.35 -11.97 -10.47
CA VAL A 30 -38.72 -12.94 -11.39
C VAL A 30 -38.13 -14.11 -10.62
N PHE A 31 -37.54 -13.86 -9.45
CA PHE A 31 -37.03 -14.92 -8.59
C PHE A 31 -38.17 -15.79 -8.04
N GLU A 32 -39.25 -15.18 -7.54
CA GLU A 32 -40.42 -15.89 -7.03
C GLU A 32 -41.06 -16.77 -8.11
N LEU A 33 -41.26 -16.23 -9.32
CA LEU A 33 -41.78 -16.98 -10.46
C LEU A 33 -40.86 -18.16 -10.83
N SER A 34 -39.54 -17.94 -10.88
CA SER A 34 -38.58 -18.99 -11.22
C SER A 34 -38.56 -20.12 -10.20
N VAL A 35 -38.80 -19.78 -8.93
CA VAL A 35 -38.84 -20.74 -7.81
C VAL A 35 -40.15 -21.52 -7.81
N ASP A 36 -41.28 -20.89 -8.13
CA ASP A 36 -42.59 -21.53 -8.24
C ASP A 36 -42.63 -22.51 -9.44
N ASP A 37 -42.14 -22.08 -10.61
CA ASP A 37 -42.00 -22.94 -11.79
C ASP A 37 -41.10 -24.17 -11.52
N ALA A 38 -40.03 -23.97 -10.75
CA ALA A 38 -39.13 -25.05 -10.37
C ALA A 38 -39.75 -25.97 -9.30
N LEU A 39 -40.68 -25.48 -8.47
CA LEU A 39 -41.41 -26.30 -7.52
C LEU A 39 -42.34 -27.29 -8.24
N GLU A 40 -43.03 -26.85 -9.30
CA GLU A 40 -43.89 -27.72 -10.12
C GLU A 40 -43.10 -28.88 -10.76
N LYS A 41 -41.82 -28.65 -11.05
CA LYS A 41 -40.90 -29.64 -11.65
C LYS A 41 -40.21 -30.54 -10.63
N GLY A 42 -40.30 -30.21 -9.33
CA GLY A 42 -39.79 -31.01 -8.23
C GLY A 42 -38.63 -30.35 -7.45
N ALA A 43 -38.39 -30.87 -6.24
CA ALA A 43 -37.51 -30.22 -5.26
C ALA A 43 -36.05 -30.04 -5.71
N LEU A 44 -35.53 -30.95 -6.55
CA LEU A 44 -34.15 -30.85 -7.06
C LEU A 44 -33.96 -29.65 -8.00
N GLU A 45 -34.93 -29.40 -8.88
CA GLU A 45 -34.93 -28.24 -9.77
C GLU A 45 -35.01 -26.94 -8.96
N THR A 46 -35.84 -26.93 -7.91
CA THR A 46 -35.94 -25.77 -7.00
C THR A 46 -34.59 -25.43 -6.36
N VAL A 47 -33.87 -26.43 -5.85
CA VAL A 47 -32.54 -26.23 -5.25
C VAL A 47 -31.54 -25.74 -6.29
N GLY A 48 -31.57 -26.29 -7.52
CA GLY A 48 -30.71 -25.87 -8.62
C GLY A 48 -30.90 -24.40 -8.99
N VAL A 49 -32.15 -23.94 -9.10
CA VAL A 49 -32.48 -22.54 -9.38
C VAL A 49 -31.99 -21.62 -8.27
N VAL A 50 -32.29 -21.94 -7.00
CA VAL A 50 -31.87 -21.13 -5.85
C VAL A 50 -30.35 -21.00 -5.79
N PHE A 51 -29.61 -22.09 -6.00
CA PHE A 51 -28.15 -22.07 -5.97
C PHE A 51 -27.55 -21.24 -7.12
N ARG A 52 -28.11 -21.38 -8.33
CA ARG A 52 -27.66 -20.62 -9.51
C ARG A 52 -27.84 -19.10 -9.30
N GLU A 53 -28.98 -18.69 -8.76
CA GLU A 53 -29.26 -17.27 -8.50
C GLU A 53 -28.36 -16.71 -7.37
N LEU A 54 -28.22 -17.45 -6.27
CA LEU A 54 -27.38 -17.03 -5.15
C LEU A 54 -25.88 -16.92 -5.51
N THR A 55 -25.38 -17.80 -6.38
CA THR A 55 -23.98 -17.74 -6.84
C THR A 55 -23.73 -16.64 -7.88
N GLY A 56 -24.75 -16.28 -8.68
CA GLY A 56 -24.66 -15.17 -9.65
C GLY A 56 -24.76 -13.78 -9.02
N LEU A 57 -25.50 -13.67 -7.92
CA LEU A 57 -25.82 -12.41 -7.23
C LEU A 57 -24.59 -11.55 -6.85
N PRO A 58 -23.54 -12.08 -6.18
CA PRO A 58 -22.39 -11.29 -5.78
C PRO A 58 -21.72 -10.59 -6.97
N LYS A 59 -21.61 -11.27 -8.11
CA LYS A 59 -21.03 -10.72 -9.34
C LYS A 59 -21.90 -9.60 -9.91
N ALA A 60 -23.23 -9.77 -9.91
CA ALA A 60 -24.17 -8.76 -10.36
C ALA A 60 -24.14 -7.50 -9.47
N ILE A 61 -24.11 -7.66 -8.15
CA ILE A 61 -24.01 -6.57 -7.17
C ILE A 61 -22.77 -5.72 -7.43
N ILE A 62 -21.61 -6.38 -7.60
CA ILE A 62 -20.35 -5.69 -7.89
C ILE A 62 -20.43 -4.97 -9.24
N HIS A 63 -21.00 -5.61 -10.27
CA HIS A 63 -21.09 -5.03 -11.61
C HIS A 63 -21.96 -3.77 -11.63
N GLU A 64 -23.12 -3.78 -10.96
CA GLU A 64 -24.00 -2.62 -10.90
C GLU A 64 -23.41 -1.48 -10.06
N HIS A 65 -22.70 -1.78 -8.98
CA HIS A 65 -21.92 -0.75 -8.26
C HIS A 65 -20.86 -0.10 -9.16
N LEU A 66 -20.16 -0.89 -9.97
CA LEU A 66 -19.18 -0.38 -10.93
C LEU A 66 -19.85 0.42 -12.07
N ARG A 67 -21.07 0.05 -12.48
CA ARG A 67 -21.85 0.76 -13.50
C ARG A 67 -22.38 2.09 -13.00
N GLU A 68 -22.98 2.14 -11.80
CA GLU A 68 -23.45 3.37 -11.19
C GLU A 68 -22.29 4.36 -10.98
N ARG A 69 -21.13 3.88 -10.53
CA ARG A 69 -19.91 4.69 -10.45
C ARG A 69 -19.48 5.26 -11.80
N ARG A 70 -19.56 4.47 -12.87
CA ARG A 70 -19.26 4.95 -14.24
C ARG A 70 -20.25 6.02 -14.70
N LYS A 71 -21.54 5.86 -14.42
CA LYS A 71 -22.56 6.89 -14.72
C LYS A 71 -22.25 8.20 -14.00
N VAL A 72 -21.93 8.17 -12.71
CA VAL A 72 -21.54 9.37 -11.93
C VAL A 72 -20.28 10.02 -12.51
N LYS A 73 -19.31 9.22 -12.96
CA LYS A 73 -18.06 9.71 -13.57
C LYS A 73 -18.25 10.32 -14.97
N MET A 74 -19.29 9.91 -15.71
CA MET A 74 -19.61 10.45 -17.04
C MET A 74 -20.45 11.73 -16.98
N THR A 75 -21.36 11.85 -16.00
CA THR A 75 -22.24 13.03 -15.87
C THR A 75 -21.61 14.13 -15.03
N GLY A 76 -20.79 13.78 -14.05
CA GLY A 76 -19.87 14.72 -13.44
C GLY A 76 -18.81 15.03 -14.48
N LYS A 77 -18.89 16.20 -15.12
CA LYS A 77 -17.67 16.95 -15.46
C LYS A 77 -16.87 16.94 -14.17
N SER A 78 -15.93 16.01 -14.05
CA SER A 78 -14.76 16.18 -13.21
C SER A 78 -14.06 17.38 -13.82
N ALA A 79 -14.59 18.58 -13.54
CA ALA A 79 -13.78 19.69 -13.11
C ALA A 79 -13.04 19.16 -11.88
N SER A 80 -12.06 18.33 -12.19
CA SER A 80 -10.96 17.95 -11.34
C SER A 80 -10.44 19.30 -10.89
N ARG A 81 -10.88 19.74 -9.71
CA ARG A 81 -10.43 20.99 -9.06
C ARG A 81 -8.93 20.92 -8.68
N PHE A 82 -8.27 19.93 -9.26
CA PHE A 82 -7.04 19.26 -8.96
C PHE A 82 -6.59 18.56 -10.26
N ASP A 83 -6.79 19.20 -11.42
CA ASP A 83 -5.89 19.00 -12.55
C ASP A 83 -4.55 19.55 -12.10
N PHE A 84 -3.89 18.76 -11.28
CA PHE A 84 -2.55 19.05 -10.87
C PHE A 84 -1.74 18.93 -12.14
N GLU A 85 -1.22 20.07 -12.59
CA GLU A 85 -0.23 20.09 -13.64
C GLU A 85 0.83 19.03 -13.33
N PRO A 86 1.32 18.30 -14.35
CA PRO A 86 2.40 17.35 -14.18
C PRO A 86 3.47 18.00 -13.30
N GLY A 87 3.81 17.37 -12.18
CA GLY A 87 4.67 17.98 -11.17
C GLY A 87 5.94 18.50 -11.83
N SER A 88 6.36 19.72 -11.49
CA SER A 88 7.56 20.29 -12.09
C SER A 88 8.75 19.36 -11.86
N GLY A 89 9.72 19.33 -12.78
CA GLY A 89 10.89 18.45 -12.62
C GLY A 89 11.60 18.60 -11.27
N ARG A 90 11.53 19.81 -10.67
CA ARG A 90 12.04 20.10 -9.32
C ARG A 90 11.26 19.40 -8.22
N GLU A 91 9.93 19.36 -8.32
CA GLU A 91 9.10 18.61 -7.37
C GLU A 91 9.35 17.12 -7.49
N ALA A 92 9.51 16.62 -8.72
CA ALA A 92 9.85 15.23 -8.93
C ALA A 92 11.19 14.88 -8.25
N PHE A 93 12.24 15.68 -8.48
CA PHE A 93 13.54 15.46 -7.83
C PHE A 93 13.46 15.55 -6.30
N ALA A 94 12.72 16.51 -5.75
CA ALA A 94 12.50 16.62 -4.31
C ALA A 94 11.76 15.41 -3.73
N ALA A 95 10.82 14.83 -4.49
CA ALA A 95 10.09 13.63 -4.05
C ALA A 95 10.95 12.37 -4.08
N LEU A 96 11.92 12.32 -5.01
CA LEU A 96 12.86 11.22 -5.13
C LEU A 96 13.97 11.25 -4.09
N THR A 97 14.12 12.36 -3.37
CA THR A 97 15.25 12.53 -2.45
C THR A 97 15.36 11.37 -1.47
N PRO A 98 14.33 10.88 -0.74
CA PRO A 98 14.52 9.79 0.23
C PRO A 98 15.19 8.53 -0.35
N PHE A 99 14.89 8.21 -1.62
CA PHE A 99 15.50 7.09 -2.34
C PHE A 99 16.94 7.39 -2.75
N LEU A 100 17.17 8.54 -3.39
CA LEU A 100 18.49 8.98 -3.84
C LEU A 100 19.44 9.25 -2.68
N PHE A 101 18.92 9.76 -1.56
CA PHE A 101 19.67 10.02 -0.34
C PHE A 101 20.16 8.70 0.26
N SER A 102 19.27 7.72 0.40
CA SER A 102 19.63 6.37 0.84
C SER A 102 20.70 5.76 -0.07
N MET A 103 20.56 5.94 -1.39
CA MET A 103 21.53 5.46 -2.37
C MET A 103 22.90 6.12 -2.20
N VAL A 104 22.94 7.44 -2.00
CA VAL A 104 24.19 8.18 -1.78
C VAL A 104 24.88 7.74 -0.48
N MET A 105 24.14 7.45 0.59
CA MET A 105 24.72 6.91 1.84
C MET A 105 25.38 5.55 1.62
N VAL A 106 24.70 4.66 0.91
CA VAL A 106 25.19 3.32 0.60
C VAL A 106 26.45 3.39 -0.25
N LEU A 107 26.44 4.20 -1.31
CA LEU A 107 27.62 4.40 -2.16
C LEU A 107 28.77 5.07 -1.42
N PHE A 108 28.49 6.00 -0.50
CA PHE A 108 29.52 6.62 0.33
C PHE A 108 30.16 5.58 1.27
N GLY A 109 29.35 4.73 1.91
CA GLY A 109 29.84 3.62 2.74
C GLY A 109 30.73 2.66 1.95
N PHE A 110 30.29 2.29 0.74
CA PHE A 110 31.07 1.47 -0.19
C PHE A 110 32.41 2.12 -0.56
N LEU A 111 32.41 3.39 -0.96
CA LEU A 111 33.63 4.14 -1.31
C LEU A 111 34.59 4.28 -0.11
N ALA A 112 34.06 4.47 1.10
CA ALA A 112 34.84 4.57 2.32
C ALA A 112 35.59 3.26 2.67
N ARG A 113 35.19 2.11 2.11
CA ARG A 113 35.97 0.85 2.23
C ARG A 113 37.28 0.90 1.43
N TYR A 114 37.29 1.62 0.32
CA TYR A 114 38.46 1.73 -0.57
C TYR A 114 39.28 3.01 -0.33
N TRP A 115 38.67 4.00 0.31
CA TRP A 115 39.30 5.27 0.62
C TRP A 115 39.31 5.51 2.13
N THR A 116 40.51 5.62 2.71
CA THR A 116 40.73 6.04 4.10
C THR A 116 40.38 7.52 4.29
N ALA A 117 39.09 7.83 4.29
CA ALA A 117 38.60 9.14 4.65
C ALA A 117 38.89 9.39 6.14
N PRO A 118 39.35 10.59 6.52
CA PRO A 118 39.51 10.92 7.93
C PRO A 118 38.14 10.94 8.62
N ILE A 119 38.07 10.51 9.88
CA ILE A 119 36.81 10.36 10.63
C ILE A 119 35.95 11.64 10.62
N TRP A 120 36.58 12.82 10.67
CA TRP A 120 35.87 14.09 10.62
C TRP A 120 35.10 14.30 9.32
N ALA A 121 35.57 13.76 8.19
CA ALA A 121 34.88 13.88 6.91
C ALA A 121 33.60 13.03 6.91
N SER A 122 33.65 11.82 7.48
CA SER A 122 32.47 10.98 7.65
C SER A 122 31.45 11.62 8.59
N ILE A 123 31.90 12.20 9.71
CA ILE A 123 31.02 12.94 10.64
C ILE A 123 30.38 14.14 9.94
N ALA A 124 31.17 14.95 9.24
CA ALA A 124 30.68 16.12 8.51
C ALA A 124 29.66 15.72 7.42
N PHE A 125 29.94 14.64 6.69
CA PHE A 125 29.03 14.10 5.69
C PHE A 125 27.70 13.68 6.32
N VAL A 126 27.72 12.88 7.39
CA VAL A 126 26.51 12.42 8.09
C VAL A 126 25.70 13.61 8.65
N ILE A 127 26.35 14.60 9.28
CA ILE A 127 25.66 15.79 9.81
C ILE A 127 25.02 16.59 8.67
N LEU A 128 25.78 16.89 7.61
CA LEU A 128 25.29 17.65 6.45
C LEU A 128 24.11 16.92 5.79
N PHE A 129 24.24 15.60 5.67
CA PHE A 129 23.23 14.73 5.11
C PHE A 129 21.92 14.80 5.92
N TRP A 130 21.95 14.47 7.20
CA TRP A 130 20.75 14.51 8.04
C TRP A 130 20.17 15.92 8.18
N SER A 131 21.02 16.96 8.18
CA SER A 131 20.56 18.36 8.18
C SER A 131 19.80 18.71 6.90
N ALA A 132 20.25 18.23 5.74
CA ALA A 132 19.55 18.45 4.48
C ALA A 132 18.21 17.70 4.42
N ALA A 133 18.18 16.43 4.85
CA ALA A 133 16.92 15.67 4.95
C ALA A 133 15.93 16.35 5.90
N PHE A 134 16.39 16.78 7.07
CA PHE A 134 15.57 17.48 8.05
C PHE A 134 15.11 18.86 7.55
N GLY A 135 15.98 19.60 6.85
CA GLY A 135 15.64 20.89 6.24
C GLY A 135 14.55 20.75 5.16
N LEU A 136 14.65 19.75 4.29
CA LEU A 136 13.60 19.42 3.31
C LEU A 136 12.30 19.01 4.01
N PHE A 137 12.42 18.29 5.12
CA PHE A 137 11.27 17.90 5.91
C PHE A 137 10.53 19.11 6.50
N LEU A 138 11.26 20.03 7.13
CA LEU A 138 10.70 21.26 7.68
C LEU A 138 10.09 22.14 6.58
N LEU A 139 10.76 22.25 5.42
CA LEU A 139 10.27 23.01 4.27
C LEU A 139 8.95 22.45 3.72
N GLY A 140 8.84 21.13 3.61
CA GLY A 140 7.61 20.48 3.14
C GLY A 140 6.45 20.66 4.14
N SER A 141 6.76 20.57 5.43
CA SER A 141 5.80 20.84 6.50
C SER A 141 5.29 22.29 6.49
N ALA A 142 6.19 23.26 6.29
CA ALA A 142 5.85 24.68 6.21
C ALA A 142 5.01 25.00 4.96
N LYS A 143 5.24 24.32 3.83
CA LYS A 143 4.49 24.48 2.59
C LYS A 143 3.13 23.76 2.56
N GLY A 144 2.67 23.23 3.68
CA GLY A 144 1.37 22.56 3.76
C GLY A 144 1.36 21.20 3.06
N LEU A 145 2.45 20.43 3.22
CA LEU A 145 2.55 19.02 2.84
C LEU A 145 2.32 18.81 1.33
N PRO A 146 3.19 19.38 0.47
CA PRO A 146 3.11 19.18 -0.96
C PRO A 146 3.34 17.71 -1.33
N ARG A 147 3.00 17.33 -2.57
CA ARG A 147 3.09 15.94 -3.03
C ARG A 147 4.47 15.33 -2.87
N TRP A 148 5.52 16.11 -3.14
CA TRP A 148 6.90 15.66 -3.02
C TRP A 148 7.30 15.32 -1.59
N PHE A 149 6.58 15.81 -0.58
CA PHE A 149 6.85 15.55 0.81
C PHE A 149 6.32 14.18 1.29
N LEU A 150 5.41 13.56 0.54
CA LEU A 150 4.73 12.33 0.97
C LEU A 150 5.67 11.15 1.23
N PRO A 151 6.70 10.85 0.40
CA PRO A 151 7.62 9.75 0.69
C PRO A 151 8.43 9.95 1.98
N TYR A 152 8.68 11.19 2.39
CA TYR A 152 9.37 11.49 3.66
C TYR A 152 8.52 11.11 4.87
N LEU A 153 7.20 11.34 4.80
CA LEU A 153 6.27 10.84 5.81
C LEU A 153 6.27 9.31 5.85
N GLY A 154 6.39 8.65 4.69
CA GLY A 154 6.59 7.21 4.62
C GLY A 154 7.77 6.73 5.44
N VAL A 155 8.96 7.29 5.19
CA VAL A 155 10.18 6.96 5.94
C VAL A 155 9.98 7.15 7.45
N LEU A 156 9.41 8.29 7.86
CA LEU A 156 9.15 8.55 9.28
C LEU A 156 8.15 7.59 9.90
N LEU A 157 7.11 7.18 9.17
CA LEU A 157 6.17 6.17 9.65
C LEU A 157 6.86 4.83 9.86
N THR A 158 7.81 4.45 9.02
CA THR A 158 8.57 3.20 9.20
C THR A 158 9.48 3.28 10.42
N ILE A 159 10.19 4.40 10.60
CA ILE A 159 11.01 4.62 11.80
C ILE A 159 10.13 4.59 13.06
N ALA A 160 9.00 5.29 13.04
CA ALA A 160 8.06 5.29 14.16
C ALA A 160 7.48 3.89 14.42
N SER A 161 7.18 3.11 13.37
CA SER A 161 6.72 1.72 13.49
C SER A 161 7.78 0.87 14.17
N PHE A 162 9.03 0.98 13.71
CA PHE A 162 10.16 0.24 14.27
C PHE A 162 10.43 0.60 15.73
N LEU A 163 10.38 1.89 16.10
CA LEU A 163 10.55 2.32 17.49
C LEU A 163 9.40 1.86 18.38
N LEU A 164 8.15 2.02 17.92
CA LEU A 164 6.97 1.56 18.65
C LEU A 164 7.02 0.05 18.87
N PHE A 165 7.43 -0.70 17.85
CA PHE A 165 7.66 -2.14 17.96
C PHE A 165 8.74 -2.46 19.00
N ASN A 166 9.91 -1.83 18.95
CA ASN A 166 10.98 -2.06 19.93
C ASN A 166 10.52 -1.76 21.36
N ILE A 167 9.75 -0.68 21.57
CA ILE A 167 9.20 -0.34 22.89
C ILE A 167 8.21 -1.42 23.34
N LEU A 168 7.29 -1.86 22.46
CA LEU A 168 6.28 -2.87 22.79
C LEU A 168 6.89 -4.26 23.01
N GLY A 169 7.87 -4.66 22.21
CA GLY A 169 8.63 -5.91 22.36
C GLY A 169 9.31 -5.99 23.71
N ASN A 170 10.04 -4.92 24.08
CA ASN A 170 10.68 -4.79 25.39
C ASN A 170 9.67 -4.76 26.56
N PHE A 171 8.40 -4.41 26.33
CA PHE A 171 7.38 -4.28 27.37
C PHE A 171 6.71 -5.60 27.78
N ARG A 172 7.34 -6.78 27.54
CA ARG A 172 6.93 -8.15 27.95
C ARG A 172 6.27 -9.04 26.87
N LEU A 173 6.68 -8.96 25.61
CA LEU A 173 6.33 -10.02 24.65
C LEU A 173 7.18 -11.30 24.81
N ASP A 174 8.25 -11.29 25.62
CA ASP A 174 9.06 -12.48 25.95
C ASP A 174 8.21 -13.67 26.42
N VAL A 175 7.10 -13.42 27.13
CA VAL A 175 6.19 -14.47 27.63
C VAL A 175 5.40 -15.16 26.50
N TRP A 176 5.10 -14.44 25.42
CA TRP A 176 4.43 -14.98 24.24
C TRP A 176 5.43 -15.56 23.23
N TRP A 177 6.64 -15.00 23.16
CA TRP A 177 7.67 -15.38 22.18
C TRP A 177 8.34 -16.72 22.49
N HIS A 178 8.63 -17.01 23.76
CA HIS A 178 9.36 -18.23 24.14
C HIS A 178 8.56 -19.54 24.03
N LYS A 179 7.26 -19.49 23.69
CA LYS A 179 6.39 -20.68 23.64
C LYS A 179 6.02 -21.16 22.24
N SER A 180 6.56 -20.54 21.20
CA SER A 180 6.19 -20.78 19.80
C SER A 180 7.28 -21.60 19.07
N SER A 181 7.81 -22.67 19.69
CA SER A 181 8.79 -23.54 19.02
C SER A 181 8.20 -24.20 17.75
N GLY A 182 8.48 -23.63 16.58
CA GLY A 182 7.99 -24.07 15.27
C GLY A 182 7.95 -22.94 14.24
N TRP A 183 7.29 -23.16 13.10
CA TRP A 183 7.06 -22.18 12.01
C TRP A 183 6.39 -20.85 12.46
N GLY A 184 5.98 -20.75 13.74
CA GLY A 184 5.39 -19.55 14.32
C GLY A 184 6.40 -18.49 14.75
N ASP A 185 7.66 -18.84 15.05
CA ASP A 185 8.64 -17.89 15.58
C ASP A 185 9.10 -16.86 14.53
N ASP A 186 9.44 -17.30 13.32
CA ASP A 186 9.80 -16.41 12.21
C ASP A 186 8.61 -15.58 11.73
N PHE A 187 7.39 -16.12 11.87
CA PHE A 187 6.15 -15.44 11.50
C PHE A 187 5.83 -14.27 12.44
N ASN A 188 6.42 -14.17 13.64
CA ASN A 188 6.01 -13.13 14.59
C ASN A 188 6.71 -11.78 14.32
N PHE A 189 8.02 -11.74 14.08
CA PHE A 189 8.77 -10.47 14.04
C PHE A 189 8.35 -9.55 12.89
N GLY A 190 8.36 -10.07 11.65
CA GLY A 190 7.99 -9.29 10.48
C GLY A 190 6.55 -8.78 10.54
N ASN A 191 5.62 -9.63 11.01
CA ASN A 191 4.20 -9.31 11.07
C ASN A 191 3.87 -8.16 12.02
N PHE A 192 4.55 -8.05 13.16
CA PHE A 192 4.31 -6.92 14.06
C PHE A 192 4.72 -5.59 13.45
N LEU A 193 5.81 -5.55 12.68
CA LEU A 193 6.25 -4.34 11.99
C LEU A 193 5.19 -3.90 10.96
N TRP A 194 4.65 -4.85 10.19
CA TRP A 194 3.58 -4.59 9.22
C TRP A 194 2.28 -4.10 9.89
N ILE A 195 1.87 -4.74 10.98
CA ILE A 195 0.69 -4.33 11.76
C ILE A 195 0.90 -2.93 12.34
N GLY A 196 2.07 -2.65 12.93
CA GLY A 196 2.44 -1.34 13.45
C GLY A 196 2.36 -0.25 12.40
N LEU A 197 2.85 -0.53 11.18
CA LEU A 197 2.79 0.40 10.06
C LEU A 197 1.35 0.68 9.63
N ILE A 198 0.52 -0.35 9.51
CA ILE A 198 -0.91 -0.22 9.18
C ILE A 198 -1.63 0.62 10.25
N LEU A 199 -1.39 0.33 11.54
CA LEU A 199 -1.97 1.08 12.65
C LEU A 199 -1.55 2.55 12.63
N LEU A 200 -0.28 2.85 12.36
CA LEU A 200 0.23 4.21 12.25
C LEU A 200 -0.37 4.96 11.06
N VAL A 201 -0.66 4.28 9.95
CA VAL A 201 -1.36 4.88 8.80
C VAL A 201 -2.80 5.24 9.17
N PHE A 202 -3.53 4.35 9.84
CA PHE A 202 -4.86 4.67 10.35
C PHE A 202 -4.84 5.81 11.36
N LEU A 203 -3.85 5.83 12.27
CA LEU A 203 -3.65 6.91 13.23
C LEU A 203 -3.35 8.23 12.51
N LEU A 204 -2.47 8.22 11.50
CA LEU A 204 -2.18 9.40 10.68
C LEU A 204 -3.45 9.94 10.02
N LEU A 205 -4.29 9.07 9.43
CA LEU A 205 -5.55 9.46 8.83
C LEU A 205 -6.54 10.02 9.86
N ALA A 206 -6.60 9.42 11.05
CA ALA A 206 -7.45 9.87 12.15
C ALA A 206 -7.01 11.26 12.66
N ILE A 207 -5.71 11.44 12.94
CA ILE A 207 -5.14 12.74 13.35
C ILE A 207 -5.37 13.79 12.27
N SER A 208 -5.14 13.44 11.00
CA SER A 208 -5.34 14.35 9.87
C SER A 208 -6.79 14.80 9.72
N ARG A 209 -7.74 13.94 10.09
CA ARG A 209 -9.18 14.27 10.12
C ARG A 209 -9.55 15.15 11.33
N LEU A 210 -9.03 14.81 12.51
CA LEU A 210 -9.42 15.44 13.78
C LEU A 210 -8.79 16.82 13.97
N VAL A 211 -7.51 16.98 13.63
CA VAL A 211 -6.75 18.22 13.86
C VAL A 211 -6.97 19.21 12.71
N PRO A 212 -7.53 20.41 12.94
CA PRO A 212 -7.86 21.37 11.89
C PRO A 212 -6.70 21.72 10.94
N ARG A 213 -5.48 21.83 11.49
CA ARG A 213 -4.25 22.13 10.72
C ARG A 213 -3.92 21.07 9.66
N PHE A 214 -4.28 19.81 9.89
CA PHE A 214 -3.99 18.69 8.99
C PHE A 214 -5.18 18.25 8.14
N ARG A 215 -6.36 18.86 8.29
CA ARG A 215 -7.53 18.58 7.45
C ARG A 215 -7.25 18.70 5.94
N PRO A 216 -6.45 19.68 5.46
CA PRO A 216 -6.10 19.74 4.04
C PRO A 216 -5.39 18.48 3.54
N LEU A 217 -4.54 17.86 4.36
CA LEU A 217 -3.89 16.59 4.02
C LEU A 217 -4.92 15.46 3.92
N TYR A 218 -5.81 15.34 4.91
CA TYR A 218 -6.86 14.33 4.89
C TYR A 218 -7.75 14.44 3.65
N HIS A 219 -8.19 15.65 3.30
CA HIS A 219 -8.97 15.88 2.07
C HIS A 219 -8.18 15.48 0.83
N ARG A 220 -6.91 15.89 0.70
CA ARG A 220 -6.05 15.49 -0.42
C ARG A 220 -5.89 13.96 -0.56
N LEU A 221 -5.59 13.28 0.55
CA LEU A 221 -5.42 11.82 0.56
C LEU A 221 -6.73 11.08 0.24
N ARG A 222 -7.86 11.65 0.65
CA ARG A 222 -9.19 11.10 0.36
C ARG A 222 -9.60 11.33 -1.10
N ASP A 223 -9.30 12.50 -1.64
CA ASP A 223 -9.64 12.88 -3.00
C ASP A 223 -8.78 12.12 -4.03
N ASP A 224 -7.48 11.99 -3.75
CA ASP A 224 -6.51 11.21 -4.52
C ASP A 224 -5.88 10.11 -3.66
N TRP A 225 -6.53 8.94 -3.66
CA TRP A 225 -6.08 7.76 -2.93
C TRP A 225 -4.66 7.30 -3.28
N THR A 226 -4.17 7.65 -4.48
CA THR A 226 -2.81 7.27 -4.91
C THR A 226 -1.74 8.01 -4.15
N LEU A 227 -2.06 9.16 -3.55
CA LEU A 227 -1.13 9.90 -2.68
C LEU A 227 -0.82 9.12 -1.41
N LEU A 228 -1.79 8.37 -0.87
CA LEU A 228 -1.54 7.50 0.27
C LEU A 228 -0.64 6.32 -0.13
N SER A 229 -0.83 5.74 -1.32
CA SER A 229 0.11 4.74 -1.86
C SER A 229 1.50 5.36 -2.03
N PHE A 230 1.62 6.57 -2.56
CA PHE A 230 2.92 7.23 -2.72
C PHE A 230 3.61 7.58 -1.39
N LEU A 231 2.83 7.93 -0.36
CA LEU A 231 3.33 8.07 1.00
C LEU A 231 3.88 6.74 1.52
N LEU A 232 3.11 5.66 1.39
CA LEU A 232 3.53 4.30 1.79
C LEU A 232 4.72 3.79 0.97
N TYR A 233 4.85 4.21 -0.29
CA TYR A 233 6.01 3.90 -1.12
C TYR A 233 7.33 4.41 -0.52
N GLY A 234 7.27 5.50 0.25
CA GLY A 234 8.40 6.02 1.00
C GLY A 234 8.89 5.13 2.14
N THR A 235 8.15 4.10 2.55
CA THR A 235 8.59 3.17 3.60
C THR A 235 9.63 2.17 3.10
N ILE A 236 9.65 1.92 1.79
CA ILE A 236 10.41 0.82 1.17
C ILE A 236 11.93 0.98 1.30
N PRO A 237 12.56 2.17 1.18
CA PRO A 237 14.00 2.32 1.36
C PRO A 237 14.53 1.79 2.70
N LEU A 238 13.79 2.02 3.79
CA LEU A 238 14.18 1.52 5.11
C LEU A 238 13.99 0.00 5.21
N MET A 239 12.98 -0.55 4.54
CA MET A 239 12.80 -2.00 4.46
C MET A 239 13.91 -2.69 3.67
N LEU A 240 14.34 -2.09 2.56
CA LEU A 240 15.47 -2.60 1.81
C LEU A 240 16.75 -2.57 2.65
N TRP A 241 16.94 -1.54 3.47
CA TRP A 241 18.07 -1.51 4.41
C TRP A 241 18.03 -2.70 5.38
N LEU A 242 16.86 -3.01 5.96
CA LEU A 242 16.67 -4.19 6.82
C LEU A 242 16.81 -5.53 6.07
N ILE A 243 16.54 -5.58 4.76
CA ILE A 243 16.69 -6.81 3.96
C ILE A 243 18.16 -7.15 3.70
N PHE A 244 19.03 -6.14 3.72
CA PHE A 244 20.43 -6.23 3.31
C PHE A 244 21.43 -6.10 4.47
N ASP A 245 20.97 -5.82 5.70
CA ASP A 245 21.85 -5.52 6.85
C ASP A 245 22.79 -6.67 7.26
N GLU A 246 22.42 -7.92 6.96
CA GLU A 246 23.24 -9.11 7.24
C GLU A 246 24.29 -9.43 6.16
N TYR A 247 24.27 -8.73 5.03
CA TYR A 247 25.09 -9.07 3.87
C TYR A 247 26.35 -8.21 3.79
N VAL A 248 27.39 -8.74 3.13
CA VAL A 248 28.64 -8.02 2.85
C VAL A 248 28.77 -7.79 1.36
N ASN A 249 29.12 -6.56 0.96
CA ASN A 249 29.23 -6.13 -0.45
C ASN A 249 27.86 -6.03 -1.15
N GLU A 250 26.84 -5.79 -0.35
CA GLU A 250 25.44 -5.60 -0.71
C GLU A 250 25.16 -4.27 -1.40
N GLU A 251 26.07 -3.29 -1.28
CA GLU A 251 25.86 -1.91 -1.69
C GLU A 251 25.43 -1.73 -3.16
N PRO A 252 26.01 -2.44 -4.16
CA PRO A 252 25.58 -2.29 -5.55
C PRO A 252 24.13 -2.72 -5.78
N TYR A 253 23.72 -3.82 -5.15
CA TYR A 253 22.36 -4.36 -5.30
C TYR A 253 21.34 -3.52 -4.54
N PHE A 254 21.72 -3.03 -3.36
CA PHE A 254 20.88 -2.11 -2.61
C PHE A 254 20.71 -0.77 -3.35
N ALA A 255 21.80 -0.19 -3.86
CA ALA A 255 21.75 1.04 -4.67
C ALA A 255 20.90 0.86 -5.94
N LEU A 256 21.04 -0.26 -6.64
CA LEU A 256 20.23 -0.56 -7.83
C LEU A 256 18.75 -0.74 -7.48
N SER A 257 18.43 -1.38 -6.35
CA SER A 257 17.05 -1.51 -5.86
C SER A 257 16.43 -0.14 -5.57
N LEU A 258 17.16 0.75 -4.88
CA LEU A 258 16.74 2.14 -4.63
C LEU A 258 16.55 2.94 -5.92
N LEU A 259 17.39 2.71 -6.94
CA LEU A 259 17.22 3.33 -8.25
C LEU A 259 15.92 2.88 -8.93
N MET A 260 15.57 1.59 -8.86
CA MET A 260 14.30 1.08 -9.39
C MET A 260 13.09 1.72 -8.68
N LEU A 261 13.17 1.93 -7.36
CA LEU A 261 12.15 2.67 -6.63
C LEU A 261 12.06 4.14 -7.07
N ALA A 262 13.20 4.81 -7.20
CA ALA A 262 13.26 6.20 -7.64
C ALA A 262 12.63 6.38 -9.03
N LEU A 263 12.88 5.44 -9.96
CA LEU A 263 12.25 5.44 -11.27
C LEU A 263 10.73 5.25 -11.18
N GLY A 264 10.24 4.33 -10.35
CA GLY A 264 8.81 4.14 -10.08
C GLY A 264 8.14 5.42 -9.56
N GLY A 265 8.77 6.08 -8.58
CA GLY A 265 8.31 7.37 -8.05
C GLY A 265 8.35 8.51 -9.08
N TRP A 266 9.35 8.53 -9.96
CA TRP A 266 9.46 9.53 -11.02
C TRP A 266 8.32 9.41 -12.01
N PHE A 267 8.08 8.19 -12.53
CA PHE A 267 7.00 7.94 -13.47
C PHE A 267 5.63 8.17 -12.83
N TYR A 268 5.46 7.85 -11.54
CA TYR A 268 4.26 8.21 -10.79
C TYR A 268 3.96 9.72 -10.87
N LEU A 269 4.96 10.58 -10.64
CA LEU A 269 4.75 12.04 -10.64
C LEU A 269 4.51 12.62 -12.04
N ARG A 270 4.96 11.94 -13.10
CA ARG A 270 4.76 12.36 -14.49
C ARG A 270 3.40 11.98 -15.06
N ASN A 271 2.73 10.98 -14.49
CA ASN A 271 1.44 10.53 -14.99
C ASN A 271 0.28 11.31 -14.37
N SER A 272 -0.78 11.56 -15.13
CA SER A 272 -2.02 12.18 -14.65
C SER A 272 -3.05 11.16 -14.18
N GLU A 273 -3.06 9.97 -14.80
CA GLU A 273 -4.06 8.94 -14.53
C GLU A 273 -3.78 8.17 -13.22
N PRO A 274 -4.73 8.13 -12.27
CA PRO A 274 -4.54 7.48 -10.98
C PRO A 274 -4.19 5.98 -11.05
N LEU A 275 -4.81 5.24 -11.98
CA LEU A 275 -4.53 3.81 -12.12
C LEU A 275 -3.11 3.57 -12.65
N LYS A 276 -2.67 4.34 -13.66
CA LYS A 276 -1.30 4.26 -14.18
C LYS A 276 -0.29 4.61 -13.10
N ARG A 277 -0.54 5.67 -12.33
CA ARG A 277 0.25 6.04 -11.16
C ARG A 277 0.45 4.88 -10.20
N PHE A 278 -0.65 4.25 -9.76
CA PHE A 278 -0.59 3.12 -8.85
C PHE A 278 0.17 1.93 -9.43
N VAL A 279 -0.11 1.56 -10.69
CA VAL A 279 0.60 0.47 -11.38
C VAL A 279 2.10 0.75 -11.47
N LEU A 280 2.52 1.99 -11.73
CA LEU A 280 3.93 2.37 -11.79
C LEU A 280 4.65 2.23 -10.44
N LEU A 281 3.97 2.56 -9.34
CA LEU A 281 4.53 2.29 -8.00
C LEU A 281 4.69 0.79 -7.76
N GLN A 282 3.69 -0.02 -8.13
CA GLN A 282 3.78 -1.48 -7.99
C GLN A 282 4.89 -2.09 -8.85
N ILE A 283 5.06 -1.62 -10.09
CA ILE A 283 6.16 -2.04 -10.98
C ILE A 283 7.51 -1.65 -10.36
N GLY A 284 7.66 -0.42 -9.86
CA GLY A 284 8.91 0.01 -9.21
C GLY A 284 9.23 -0.82 -7.96
N LEU A 285 8.23 -1.13 -7.14
CA LEU A 285 8.37 -2.04 -6.00
C LEU A 285 8.80 -3.45 -6.44
N ALA A 286 8.12 -4.04 -7.43
CA ALA A 286 8.43 -5.37 -7.93
C ALA A 286 9.85 -5.46 -8.52
N LEU A 287 10.27 -4.48 -9.33
CA LEU A 287 11.63 -4.42 -9.88
C LEU A 287 12.70 -4.27 -8.80
N SER A 288 12.42 -3.43 -7.80
CA SER A 288 13.30 -3.26 -6.65
C SER A 288 13.45 -4.55 -5.86
N MET A 289 12.34 -5.24 -5.53
CA MET A 289 12.39 -6.48 -4.76
C MET A 289 13.02 -7.63 -5.56
N PHE A 290 12.80 -7.68 -6.88
CA PHE A 290 13.49 -8.61 -7.76
C PHE A 290 15.00 -8.40 -7.75
N THR A 291 15.44 -7.13 -7.81
CA THR A 291 16.87 -6.78 -7.73
C THR A 291 17.45 -7.15 -6.37
N ALA A 292 16.70 -6.93 -5.29
CA ALA A 292 17.11 -7.32 -3.95
C ALA A 292 17.28 -8.85 -3.83
N ALA A 293 16.28 -9.62 -4.27
CA ALA A 293 16.33 -11.08 -4.27
C ALA A 293 17.50 -11.63 -5.11
N ALA A 294 17.70 -11.10 -6.32
CA ALA A 294 18.80 -11.47 -7.18
C ALA A 294 20.16 -11.13 -6.56
N GLY A 295 20.28 -9.96 -5.91
CA GLY A 295 21.48 -9.55 -5.19
C GLY A 295 21.83 -10.50 -4.05
N LYS A 296 20.86 -10.80 -3.18
CA LYS A 296 21.03 -11.76 -2.08
C LYS A 296 21.46 -13.13 -2.59
N ALA A 297 20.82 -13.63 -3.66
CA ALA A 297 21.20 -14.90 -4.27
C ALA A 297 22.68 -14.91 -4.72
N VAL A 298 23.15 -13.85 -5.39
CA VAL A 298 24.56 -13.75 -5.81
C VAL A 298 25.51 -13.68 -4.60
N LEU A 299 25.16 -12.92 -3.56
CA LEU A 299 25.98 -12.76 -2.36
C LEU A 299 26.10 -14.08 -1.57
N ILE A 300 25.02 -14.85 -1.45
CA ILE A 300 25.00 -16.17 -0.81
C ILE A 300 25.87 -17.17 -1.60
N LEU A 301 25.69 -17.21 -2.93
CA LEU A 301 26.50 -18.07 -3.82
C LEU A 301 28.00 -17.77 -3.69
N TRP A 302 28.36 -16.51 -3.46
CA TRP A 302 29.75 -16.09 -3.29
C TRP A 302 30.32 -16.44 -1.90
N SER A 303 29.51 -16.52 -0.85
CA SER A 303 29.99 -16.70 0.53
C SER A 303 30.50 -18.12 0.86
N ARG A 304 30.36 -19.09 -0.06
CA ARG A 304 30.90 -20.47 0.02
C ARG A 304 30.51 -21.26 1.29
N SER A 305 29.32 -21.05 1.84
CA SER A 305 28.82 -21.93 2.92
C SER A 305 28.34 -23.28 2.35
N GLN A 306 28.56 -24.39 3.07
CA GLN A 306 28.13 -25.74 2.64
C GLN A 306 26.61 -25.96 2.72
N GLU A 307 25.84 -25.00 3.27
CA GLU A 307 24.38 -25.06 3.47
C GLU A 307 23.60 -24.20 2.45
N LEU A 308 24.18 -24.03 1.25
CA LEU A 308 23.73 -23.11 0.20
C LEU A 308 22.24 -23.23 -0.19
N ASP A 309 21.72 -24.44 -0.35
CA ASP A 309 20.36 -24.64 -0.90
C ASP A 309 19.27 -24.24 0.09
N PHE A 310 19.47 -24.50 1.39
CA PHE A 310 18.48 -24.18 2.42
C PHE A 310 18.43 -22.67 2.67
N VAL A 311 19.61 -22.06 2.87
CA VAL A 311 19.74 -20.62 3.12
C VAL A 311 19.19 -19.81 1.94
N LEU A 312 19.52 -20.19 0.70
CA LEU A 312 19.02 -19.47 -0.47
C LEU A 312 17.49 -19.50 -0.57
N LYS A 313 16.87 -20.66 -0.29
CA LYS A 313 15.42 -20.82 -0.37
C LYS A 313 14.72 -19.95 0.66
N ASP A 314 15.19 -19.97 1.90
CA ASP A 314 14.58 -19.21 2.99
C ASP A 314 14.73 -17.70 2.76
N GLU A 315 15.86 -17.27 2.25
CA GLU A 315 16.13 -15.86 1.97
C GLU A 315 15.33 -15.30 0.80
N LEU A 316 15.14 -16.11 -0.24
CA LEU A 316 14.24 -15.77 -1.34
C LEU A 316 12.78 -15.74 -0.87
N PHE A 317 12.39 -16.68 0.00
CA PHE A 317 11.04 -16.71 0.56
C PHE A 317 10.77 -15.49 1.44
N PHE A 318 11.70 -15.12 2.33
CA PHE A 318 11.61 -13.92 3.16
C PHE A 318 11.48 -12.64 2.31
N THR A 319 12.27 -12.53 1.24
CA THR A 319 12.22 -11.39 0.32
C THR A 319 10.88 -11.34 -0.43
N LEU A 320 10.37 -12.50 -0.87
CA LEU A 320 9.07 -12.61 -1.54
C LEU A 320 7.91 -12.27 -0.59
N GLU A 321 7.94 -12.78 0.64
CA GLU A 321 6.95 -12.48 1.67
C GLU A 321 6.93 -10.98 1.98
N THR A 322 8.10 -10.38 2.16
CA THR A 322 8.23 -8.93 2.37
C THR A 322 7.67 -8.14 1.20
N TRP A 323 7.91 -8.59 -0.04
CA TRP A 323 7.33 -7.98 -1.23
C TRP A 323 5.81 -8.05 -1.24
N VAL A 324 5.23 -9.22 -0.91
CA VAL A 324 3.77 -9.40 -0.83
C VAL A 324 3.18 -8.46 0.21
N TRP A 325 3.76 -8.38 1.41
CA TRP A 325 3.31 -7.45 2.46
C TRP A 325 3.35 -5.99 2.01
N LEU A 326 4.47 -5.55 1.42
CA LEU A 326 4.60 -4.20 0.89
C LEU A 326 3.59 -3.91 -0.22
N ALA A 327 3.38 -4.86 -1.14
CA ALA A 327 2.41 -4.72 -2.22
C ALA A 327 0.97 -4.63 -1.71
N LEU A 328 0.62 -5.41 -0.68
CA LEU A 328 -0.68 -5.37 0.00
C LEU A 328 -0.88 -4.04 0.73
N ILE A 329 0.10 -3.58 1.51
CA ILE A 329 0.05 -2.30 2.21
C ILE A 329 -0.08 -1.14 1.21
N LEU A 330 0.69 -1.15 0.12
CA LEU A 330 0.61 -0.15 -0.94
C LEU A 330 -0.76 -0.14 -1.64
N SER A 331 -1.46 -1.29 -1.63
CA SER A 331 -2.82 -1.48 -2.18
C SER A 331 -3.94 -1.13 -1.21
N LEU A 332 -3.66 -0.93 0.09
CA LEU A 332 -4.65 -0.53 1.09
C LEU A 332 -5.50 0.68 0.65
N PRO A 333 -4.94 1.75 0.06
CA PRO A 333 -5.72 2.92 -0.34
C PRO A 333 -6.71 2.64 -1.46
N LEU A 334 -6.40 1.67 -2.35
CA LEU A 334 -7.32 1.22 -3.38
C LEU A 334 -8.57 0.59 -2.74
N ALA A 335 -8.38 -0.24 -1.71
CA ALA A 335 -9.48 -0.83 -0.95
C ALA A 335 -10.32 0.24 -0.23
N LEU A 336 -9.68 1.26 0.36
CA LEU A 336 -10.40 2.39 0.99
C LEU A 336 -11.25 3.18 -0.02
N ASN A 337 -10.81 3.29 -1.28
CA ASN A 337 -11.57 3.94 -2.34
C ASN A 337 -12.78 3.10 -2.83
N LEU A 338 -12.86 1.82 -2.44
CA LEU A 338 -14.06 1.00 -2.65
C LEU A 338 -15.17 1.34 -1.66
N LEU A 339 -14.86 1.95 -0.50
CA LEU A 339 -15.88 2.36 0.45
C LEU A 339 -16.78 3.49 -0.12
N PRO A 340 -18.10 3.49 0.20
CA PRO A 340 -19.01 4.52 -0.27
C PRO A 340 -18.54 5.91 0.17
N ARG A 341 -18.40 6.84 -0.79
CA ARG A 341 -18.20 8.25 -0.46
C ARG A 341 -19.52 8.78 0.09
N ALA A 342 -19.49 9.34 1.31
CA ALA A 342 -20.64 10.05 1.85
C ALA A 342 -21.12 11.05 0.79
N LYS A 343 -22.40 10.94 0.38
CA LYS A 343 -22.99 11.82 -0.63
C LYS A 343 -22.72 13.25 -0.19
N GLU A 344 -22.06 14.03 -1.04
CA GLU A 344 -21.90 15.46 -0.81
C GLU A 344 -23.30 16.01 -0.53
N GLN A 345 -23.46 16.63 0.65
CA GLN A 345 -24.71 17.31 0.96
C GLN A 345 -24.98 18.29 -0.18
N PRO A 346 -26.19 18.29 -0.76
CA PRO A 346 -26.54 19.19 -1.83
C PRO A 346 -26.20 20.61 -1.35
N LYS A 347 -25.37 21.32 -2.12
CA LYS A 347 -25.07 22.73 -1.85
C LYS A 347 -26.41 23.45 -1.85
N THR A 348 -26.89 23.83 -0.66
CA THR A 348 -27.98 24.79 -0.53
C THR A 348 -27.50 26.07 -1.21
N ALA A 349 -28.13 26.38 -2.33
CA ALA A 349 -27.82 27.53 -3.18
C ALA A 349 -28.09 28.85 -2.45
#